data_AF-A0A2T2X5W0-F1
#
_entry.id   AF-A0A2T2X5W0-F1
#
_cell.length_a   1.000
_cell.length_b   1.000
_cell.length_c   1.000
_cell.angle_alpha   90.00
_cell.angle_beta   90.00
_cell.angle_gamma   90.00
#
_symmetry.space_group_name_H-M   'P 1'
#
loop_
_entity.id
_entity.type
_entity.pdbx_description
1 polymer ?
#
loop_
_entity_poly.entity_id
_entity_poly.type
_entity_poly.pdbx_seq_one_letter_code
_entity_poly.pdbx_strand_id
1 'polypeptide(L)'
;MAMAGFWNRLKEGMTRTRDSLGGRLRTLFQGRQWDDSLWDQLEEILFEADLGYDTVDYLLTQLREEVRISHPQRADDVMELLRRIMVDLFEKASDPTLLDPQRPSIWLMVGVNGTGKTTTAGKFAYMMKRQGYQVILGAADTFRAAAVEQLQEWGQRAGVDVISQGAGADSAAVAYDTVQAAIARSRDLAIIDTAGRLHNKSNLMQELQKVVRVIRRERPDAPHQVWLVIDATTGQNGLAQAQVFLEAVQVTGIVLTKLDGTAKGGIALSIKRELGVPIRFIGVGEKVEDLMPFDAESYVRAILGD
;
A
#
# COMPACT_ATOMS: atom_id res chain seq x y z
N MET A 1 12.09 5.24 -21.32
CA MET A 1 10.87 4.49 -21.72
C MET A 1 10.08 3.93 -20.54
N ALA A 2 10.70 3.26 -19.55
CA ALA A 2 9.99 2.70 -18.39
C ALA A 2 9.24 3.74 -17.52
N MET A 3 9.86 4.91 -17.23
CA MET A 3 9.21 6.00 -16.48
C MET A 3 8.01 6.61 -17.22
N ALA A 4 8.06 6.72 -18.55
CA ALA A 4 6.93 7.24 -19.33
C ALA A 4 5.73 6.26 -19.29
N GLY A 5 6.00 4.95 -19.37
CA GLY A 5 4.97 3.93 -19.21
C GLY A 5 4.40 3.84 -17.78
N PHE A 6 5.22 4.12 -16.76
CA PHE A 6 4.78 4.25 -15.37
C PHE A 6 3.80 5.40 -15.20
N TRP A 7 4.21 6.59 -15.65
CA TRP A 7 3.41 7.80 -15.53
C TRP A 7 2.05 7.67 -16.22
N ASN A 8 2.02 7.07 -17.40
CA ASN A 8 0.78 6.84 -18.14
C ASN A 8 -0.15 5.87 -17.39
N ARG A 9 0.35 4.75 -16.87
CA ARG A 9 -0.47 3.80 -16.08
C ARG A 9 -1.02 4.43 -14.80
N LEU A 10 -0.19 5.20 -14.09
CA LEU A 10 -0.64 5.92 -12.89
C LEU A 10 -1.70 6.96 -13.24
N LYS A 11 -1.48 7.76 -14.30
CA LYS A 11 -2.46 8.73 -14.79
C LYS A 11 -3.78 8.07 -15.17
N GLU A 12 -3.73 6.97 -15.91
CA GLU A 12 -4.91 6.21 -16.31
C GLU A 12 -5.69 5.72 -15.09
N GLY A 13 -5.01 5.05 -14.13
CA GLY A 13 -5.64 4.56 -12.91
C GLY A 13 -6.21 5.68 -12.04
N MET A 14 -5.56 6.84 -11.97
CA MET A 14 -5.99 7.95 -11.11
C MET A 14 -7.00 8.91 -11.76
N THR A 15 -7.43 8.67 -13.01
CA THR A 15 -8.32 9.57 -13.77
C THR A 15 -9.56 10.00 -12.97
N ARG A 16 -10.26 9.05 -12.33
CA ARG A 16 -11.47 9.35 -11.55
C ARG A 16 -11.18 10.25 -10.35
N THR A 17 -10.08 9.98 -9.64
CA THR A 17 -9.66 10.81 -8.49
C THR A 17 -9.23 12.19 -8.95
N ARG A 18 -8.51 12.26 -10.07
CA ARG A 18 -8.05 13.53 -10.63
C ARG A 18 -9.22 14.45 -10.97
N ASP A 19 -10.24 13.88 -11.59
CA ASP A 19 -11.41 14.64 -12.01
C ASP A 19 -12.28 15.05 -10.80
N SER A 20 -12.38 14.19 -9.77
CA SER A 20 -13.14 14.50 -8.54
C SER A 20 -12.43 15.48 -7.62
N LEU A 21 -11.11 15.41 -7.44
CA LEU A 21 -10.36 16.25 -6.51
C LEU A 21 -9.64 17.40 -7.22
N GLY A 22 -8.65 17.09 -8.07
CA GLY A 22 -7.84 18.11 -8.75
C GLY A 22 -8.64 19.08 -9.62
N GLY A 23 -9.68 18.60 -10.30
CA GLY A 23 -10.59 19.45 -11.09
C GLY A 23 -11.36 20.47 -10.24
N ARG A 24 -11.87 20.03 -9.09
CA ARG A 24 -12.64 20.89 -8.17
C ARG A 24 -11.75 21.90 -7.46
N LEU A 25 -10.56 21.49 -7.01
CA LEU A 25 -9.57 22.39 -6.42
C LEU A 25 -9.17 23.51 -7.39
N ARG A 26 -8.90 23.17 -8.66
CA ARG A 26 -8.60 24.18 -9.68
C ARG A 26 -9.75 25.15 -9.92
N THR A 27 -10.98 24.67 -9.87
CA THR A 27 -12.17 25.52 -10.01
C THR A 27 -12.30 26.46 -8.80
N LEU A 28 -12.10 25.94 -7.59
CA LEU A 28 -12.18 26.71 -6.35
C LEU A 28 -11.14 27.85 -6.35
N PHE A 29 -9.87 27.55 -6.63
CA PHE A 29 -8.79 28.55 -6.56
C PHE A 29 -8.81 29.59 -7.69
N GLN A 30 -9.63 29.40 -8.74
CA GLN A 30 -9.88 30.47 -9.72
C GLN A 30 -10.73 31.62 -9.12
N GLY A 31 -11.52 31.34 -8.09
CA GLY A 31 -12.21 32.35 -7.28
C GLY A 31 -11.18 33.13 -6.47
N ARG A 32 -10.85 34.36 -6.90
CA ARG A 32 -9.68 35.14 -6.41
C ARG A 32 -9.75 35.67 -4.97
N GLN A 33 -10.70 35.23 -4.14
CA GLN A 33 -10.86 35.74 -2.78
C GLN A 33 -10.51 34.66 -1.75
N TRP A 34 -9.44 34.92 -0.99
CA TRP A 34 -9.01 34.12 0.16
C TRP A 34 -9.83 34.48 1.40
N ASP A 35 -11.16 34.31 1.32
CA ASP A 35 -12.07 34.52 2.43
C ASP A 35 -12.36 33.20 3.17
N ASP A 36 -13.08 33.31 4.28
CA ASP A 36 -13.47 32.13 5.07
C ASP A 36 -14.30 31.13 4.23
N SER A 37 -15.10 31.63 3.28
CA SER A 37 -15.92 30.78 2.40
C SER A 37 -15.09 29.89 1.49
N LEU A 38 -13.96 30.38 0.97
CA LEU A 38 -13.04 29.55 0.17
C LEU A 38 -12.46 28.41 1.02
N TRP A 39 -12.08 28.70 2.27
CA TRP A 39 -11.50 27.68 3.14
C TRP A 39 -12.50 26.61 3.55
N ASP A 40 -13.75 27.00 3.84
CA ASP A 40 -14.83 26.05 4.16
C ASP A 40 -15.12 25.13 2.96
N GLN A 41 -15.13 25.68 1.74
CA GLN A 41 -15.29 24.89 0.52
C GLN A 41 -14.09 23.95 0.25
N LEU A 42 -12.87 24.41 0.54
CA LEU A 42 -11.68 23.57 0.42
C LEU A 42 -11.76 22.38 1.39
N GLU A 43 -12.16 22.63 2.63
CA GLU A 43 -12.37 21.60 3.65
C GLU A 43 -13.38 20.54 3.18
N GLU A 44 -14.54 20.97 2.65
CA GLU A 44 -15.55 20.08 2.11
C GLU A 44 -15.01 19.20 0.97
N ILE A 45 -14.30 19.79 0.00
CA ILE A 45 -13.70 19.06 -1.12
C ILE A 45 -12.71 17.99 -0.63
N LEU A 46 -11.90 18.30 0.39
CA LEU A 46 -10.92 17.36 0.92
C LEU A 46 -11.62 16.20 1.65
N PHE A 47 -12.66 16.47 2.43
CA PHE A 47 -13.44 15.40 3.08
C PHE A 47 -14.12 14.48 2.07
N GLU A 48 -14.71 15.02 1.01
CA GLU A 48 -15.37 14.23 -0.04
C GLU A 48 -14.38 13.34 -0.82
N ALA A 49 -13.09 13.67 -0.78
CA ALA A 49 -12.02 12.84 -1.35
C ALA A 49 -11.51 11.72 -0.40
N ASP A 50 -12.23 11.44 0.68
CA ASP A 50 -11.89 10.49 1.77
C ASP A 50 -10.62 10.85 2.55
N LEU A 51 -10.27 12.14 2.66
CA LEU A 51 -9.24 12.55 3.62
C LEU A 51 -9.83 12.55 5.04
N GLY A 52 -9.09 12.00 5.99
CA GLY A 52 -9.46 11.99 7.41
C GLY A 52 -9.29 13.38 8.04
N TYR A 53 -10.01 13.64 9.13
CA TYR A 53 -10.00 14.92 9.85
C TYR A 53 -8.59 15.45 10.13
N ASP A 54 -7.72 14.63 10.71
CA ASP A 54 -6.34 15.01 11.06
C ASP A 54 -5.51 15.39 9.82
N THR A 55 -5.81 14.81 8.66
CA THR A 55 -5.13 15.13 7.41
C THR A 55 -5.67 16.42 6.81
N VAL A 56 -6.99 16.61 6.81
CA VAL A 56 -7.63 17.83 6.33
C VAL A 56 -7.19 19.05 7.15
N ASP A 57 -7.27 18.96 8.49
CA ASP A 57 -6.82 20.01 9.40
C ASP A 57 -5.36 20.40 9.17
N TYR A 58 -4.49 19.39 9.01
CA TYR A 58 -3.08 19.62 8.69
C TYR A 58 -2.91 20.37 7.35
N LEU A 59 -3.54 19.89 6.27
CA LEU A 59 -3.41 20.49 4.95
C LEU A 59 -3.92 21.94 4.94
N LEU A 60 -5.07 22.20 5.56
CA LEU A 60 -5.65 23.54 5.68
C LEU A 60 -4.74 24.48 6.48
N THR A 61 -4.26 24.01 7.64
CA THR A 61 -3.37 24.80 8.50
C THR A 61 -2.08 25.18 7.78
N GLN A 62 -1.42 24.22 7.11
CA GLN A 62 -0.19 24.49 6.37
C GLN A 62 -0.45 25.40 5.16
N LEU A 63 -1.52 25.17 4.41
CA LEU A 63 -1.81 25.96 3.22
C LEU A 63 -2.18 27.40 3.58
N ARG A 64 -2.97 27.63 4.64
CA ARG A 64 -3.30 28.96 5.16
C ARG A 64 -2.03 29.75 5.50
N GLU A 65 -1.09 29.11 6.19
CA GLU A 65 0.17 29.75 6.57
C GLU A 65 1.04 30.07 5.35
N GLU A 66 1.18 29.13 4.41
CA GLU A 66 1.95 29.35 3.17
C GLU A 66 1.34 30.45 2.29
N VAL A 67 0.02 30.51 2.15
CA VAL A 67 -0.68 31.58 1.42
C VAL A 67 -0.44 32.93 2.10
N ARG A 68 -0.51 32.99 3.43
CA ARG A 68 -0.25 34.21 4.22
C ARG A 68 1.19 34.70 4.08
N ILE A 69 2.17 33.80 3.93
CA ILE A 69 3.58 34.17 3.76
C ILE A 69 3.86 34.58 2.31
N SER A 70 3.48 33.74 1.35
CA SER A 70 3.89 33.86 -0.05
C SER A 70 3.04 34.82 -0.89
N HIS A 71 1.83 35.16 -0.44
CA HIS A 71 0.89 36.05 -1.13
C HIS A 71 0.72 35.67 -2.63
N PRO A 72 0.28 34.43 -2.93
CA PRO A 72 0.18 33.95 -4.30
C PRO A 72 -0.79 34.80 -5.12
N GLN A 73 -0.44 35.05 -6.38
CA GLN A 73 -1.20 35.94 -7.26
C GLN A 73 -2.12 35.16 -8.20
N ARG A 74 -1.84 33.86 -8.43
CA ARG A 74 -2.56 32.99 -9.36
C ARG A 74 -3.02 31.72 -8.66
N ALA A 75 -4.11 31.14 -9.18
CA ALA A 75 -4.60 29.83 -8.75
C ALA A 75 -3.52 28.74 -8.87
N ASP A 76 -2.72 28.78 -9.94
CA ASP A 76 -1.62 27.86 -10.19
C ASP A 76 -0.56 27.89 -9.08
N ASP A 77 -0.30 29.08 -8.51
CA ASP A 77 0.68 29.24 -7.43
C ASP A 77 0.20 28.50 -6.16
N VAL A 78 -1.12 28.51 -5.89
CA VAL A 78 -1.67 27.84 -4.70
C VAL A 78 -1.79 26.34 -4.90
N MET A 79 -2.15 25.91 -6.12
CA MET A 79 -2.08 24.50 -6.48
C MET A 79 -0.68 23.95 -6.24
N GLU A 80 0.35 24.70 -6.61
CA GLU A 80 1.75 24.32 -6.39
C GLU A 80 2.12 24.27 -4.89
N LEU A 81 1.66 25.22 -4.09
CA LEU A 81 1.85 25.19 -2.62
C LEU A 81 1.19 23.95 -2.00
N LEU A 82 -0.07 23.68 -2.35
CA LEU A 82 -0.80 22.51 -1.88
C LEU A 82 -0.10 21.21 -2.30
N ARG A 83 0.35 21.14 -3.55
CA ARG A 83 1.13 20.01 -4.07
C ARG A 83 2.37 19.75 -3.22
N ARG A 84 3.15 20.80 -2.93
CA ARG A 84 4.36 20.69 -2.09
C ARG A 84 4.02 20.17 -0.69
N ILE A 85 3.01 20.74 -0.04
CA ILE A 85 2.54 20.31 1.29
C ILE A 85 2.12 18.83 1.28
N MET A 86 1.40 18.40 0.24
CA MET A 86 0.98 17.00 0.09
C MET A 86 2.15 16.05 -0.14
N VAL A 87 3.16 16.46 -0.91
CA VAL A 87 4.37 15.66 -1.15
C VAL A 87 5.20 15.55 0.14
N ASP A 88 5.33 16.63 0.90
CA ASP A 88 6.10 16.70 2.14
C ASP A 88 5.52 15.82 3.27
N LEU A 89 4.25 15.41 3.18
CA LEU A 89 3.67 14.41 4.08
C LEU A 89 4.35 13.04 3.95
N PHE A 90 4.86 12.70 2.76
CA PHE A 90 5.50 11.42 2.51
C PHE A 90 6.99 11.49 2.84
N GLU A 91 7.53 10.38 3.35
CA GLU A 91 8.98 10.29 3.57
C GLU A 91 9.71 10.39 2.22
N LYS A 92 10.87 11.05 2.22
CA LYS A 92 11.81 10.94 1.10
C LYS A 92 12.11 9.46 0.89
N ALA A 93 12.11 9.03 -0.37
CA ALA A 93 12.36 7.65 -0.75
C ALA A 93 13.56 7.08 0.03
N SER A 94 13.29 6.19 0.99
CA SER A 94 14.34 5.56 1.79
C SER A 94 14.90 4.33 1.06
N ASP A 95 16.10 3.93 1.48
CA ASP A 95 16.97 2.93 0.85
C ASP A 95 16.17 1.75 0.23
N PRO A 96 16.35 1.47 -1.08
CA PRO A 96 15.59 0.47 -1.83
C PRO A 96 15.92 -0.99 -1.47
N THR A 97 16.72 -1.23 -0.43
CA THR A 97 17.14 -2.58 -0.05
C THR A 97 15.97 -3.36 0.58
N LEU A 98 15.17 -4.02 -0.27
CA LEU A 98 14.00 -4.81 0.13
C LEU A 98 14.36 -6.18 0.72
N LEU A 99 15.63 -6.56 0.61
CA LEU A 99 16.11 -7.89 0.91
C LEU A 99 17.28 -7.86 1.89
N ASP A 100 17.20 -8.74 2.88
CA ASP A 100 18.25 -8.98 3.85
C ASP A 100 19.52 -9.56 3.20
N PRO A 101 20.73 -9.06 3.53
CA PRO A 101 21.99 -9.55 2.97
C PRO A 101 22.29 -11.02 3.26
N GLN A 102 21.84 -11.59 4.38
CA GLN A 102 22.20 -12.94 4.80
C GLN A 102 21.37 -14.04 4.13
N ARG A 103 20.14 -13.73 3.68
CA ARG A 103 19.21 -14.62 2.96
C ARG A 103 18.79 -15.90 3.73
N PRO A 104 17.63 -16.51 3.40
CA PRO A 104 16.54 -15.95 2.61
C PRO A 104 15.88 -14.76 3.33
N SER A 105 15.50 -13.74 2.56
CA SER A 105 14.59 -12.73 3.09
C SER A 105 13.19 -13.32 3.25
N ILE A 106 12.59 -13.15 4.42
CA ILE A 106 11.18 -13.52 4.67
C ILE A 106 10.28 -12.29 4.63
N TRP A 107 9.30 -12.30 3.72
CA TRP A 107 8.23 -11.31 3.61
C TRP A 107 6.90 -11.92 4.04
N LEU A 108 6.14 -11.20 4.86
CA LEU A 108 4.83 -11.60 5.35
C LEU A 108 3.76 -10.66 4.80
N MET A 109 2.74 -11.19 4.13
CA MET A 109 1.64 -10.40 3.58
C MET A 109 0.47 -10.41 4.56
N VAL A 110 0.04 -9.24 5.02
CA VAL A 110 -1.08 -9.07 5.98
C VAL A 110 -2.09 -8.04 5.49
N GLY A 111 -3.27 -8.02 6.11
CA GLY A 111 -4.39 -7.15 5.73
C GLY A 111 -5.71 -7.90 5.60
N VAL A 112 -6.79 -7.17 5.30
CA VAL A 112 -8.15 -7.72 5.28
C VAL A 112 -8.42 -8.57 4.04
N ASN A 113 -9.38 -9.49 4.11
CA ASN A 113 -9.83 -10.22 2.95
C ASN A 113 -10.35 -9.27 1.86
N GLY A 114 -10.05 -9.57 0.60
CA GLY A 114 -10.48 -8.75 -0.54
C GLY A 114 -9.59 -7.53 -0.84
N THR A 115 -8.61 -7.19 0.01
CA THR A 115 -7.70 -6.06 -0.25
C THR A 115 -6.62 -6.34 -1.30
N GLY A 116 -6.57 -7.56 -1.84
CA GLY A 116 -5.61 -7.93 -2.88
C GLY A 116 -4.28 -8.50 -2.37
N LYS A 117 -4.22 -9.04 -1.14
CA LYS A 117 -3.01 -9.69 -0.59
C LYS A 117 -2.41 -10.77 -1.49
N THR A 118 -3.18 -11.79 -1.84
CA THR A 118 -2.75 -12.92 -2.68
C THR A 118 -2.28 -12.45 -4.06
N THR A 119 -3.02 -11.52 -4.68
CA THR A 119 -2.63 -10.88 -5.93
C THR A 119 -1.31 -10.12 -5.78
N THR A 120 -1.13 -9.36 -4.70
CA THR A 120 0.10 -8.62 -4.41
C THR A 120 1.29 -9.56 -4.18
N ALA A 121 1.09 -10.67 -3.45
CA ALA A 121 2.13 -11.69 -3.25
C ALA A 121 2.61 -12.27 -4.59
N GLY A 122 1.68 -12.59 -5.49
CA GLY A 122 1.98 -13.06 -6.84
C GLY A 122 2.72 -12.02 -7.69
N LYS A 123 2.29 -10.75 -7.65
CA LYS A 123 2.96 -9.65 -8.36
C LYS A 123 4.37 -9.40 -7.81
N PHE A 124 4.56 -9.45 -6.49
CA PHE A 124 5.89 -9.39 -5.89
C PHE A 124 6.77 -10.55 -6.33
N ALA A 125 6.26 -11.78 -6.33
CA ALA A 125 7.03 -12.93 -6.81
C ALA A 125 7.47 -12.77 -8.27
N TYR A 126 6.57 -12.32 -9.14
CA TYR A 126 6.88 -12.02 -10.53
C TYR A 126 7.94 -10.92 -10.67
N MET A 127 7.77 -9.79 -9.96
CA MET A 127 8.69 -8.66 -9.97
C MET A 127 10.09 -9.07 -9.53
N MET A 128 10.20 -9.76 -8.39
CA MET A 128 11.48 -10.16 -7.81
C MET A 128 12.17 -11.23 -8.66
N LYS A 129 11.41 -12.17 -9.23
CA LYS A 129 11.98 -13.15 -10.17
C LYS A 129 12.49 -12.49 -11.45
N ARG A 130 11.79 -11.49 -12.00
CA ARG A 130 12.29 -10.72 -13.15
C ARG A 130 13.58 -9.95 -12.87
N GLN A 131 13.84 -9.63 -11.61
CA GLN A 131 15.11 -9.04 -11.16
C GLN A 131 16.21 -10.08 -10.94
N GLY A 132 15.94 -11.36 -11.19
CA GLY A 132 16.91 -12.46 -11.09
C GLY A 132 16.91 -13.21 -9.77
N TYR A 133 16.06 -12.83 -8.81
CA TYR A 133 16.01 -13.47 -7.50
C TYR A 133 15.27 -14.82 -7.53
N GLN A 134 15.75 -15.77 -6.72
CA GLN A 134 15.12 -17.05 -6.46
C GLN A 134 14.03 -16.88 -5.42
N VAL A 135 12.76 -16.94 -5.84
CA VAL A 135 11.60 -16.70 -4.97
C VAL A 135 10.85 -18.00 -4.70
N ILE A 136 10.29 -18.11 -3.49
CA ILE A 136 9.32 -19.14 -3.10
C ILE A 136 8.10 -18.51 -2.42
N LEU A 137 6.91 -19.04 -2.68
CA LEU A 137 5.66 -18.60 -2.06
C LEU A 137 5.19 -19.59 -0.98
N GLY A 138 4.51 -19.09 0.06
CA GLY A 138 3.86 -19.90 1.09
C GLY A 138 2.37 -19.55 1.20
N ALA A 139 1.49 -20.54 1.04
CA ALA A 139 0.03 -20.39 1.06
C ALA A 139 -0.53 -20.57 2.48
N ALA A 140 -0.29 -19.59 3.36
CA ALA A 140 -0.73 -19.64 4.75
C ALA A 140 -2.18 -19.13 4.99
N ASP A 141 -2.91 -18.67 3.96
CA ASP A 141 -4.39 -18.51 3.99
C ASP A 141 -5.08 -19.88 3.82
N THR A 142 -4.82 -20.80 4.75
CA THR A 142 -5.21 -22.22 4.68
C THR A 142 -6.70 -22.45 4.83
N PHE A 143 -7.45 -21.47 5.33
CA PHE A 143 -8.90 -21.58 5.54
C PHE A 143 -9.70 -21.44 4.24
N ARG A 144 -9.11 -20.78 3.24
CA ARG A 144 -9.76 -20.53 1.95
C ARG A 144 -9.07 -21.37 0.89
N ALA A 145 -9.66 -22.51 0.54
CA ALA A 145 -9.14 -23.38 -0.52
C ALA A 145 -8.88 -22.59 -1.83
N ALA A 146 -9.82 -21.72 -2.20
CA ALA A 146 -9.67 -20.83 -3.35
C ALA A 146 -8.49 -19.85 -3.24
N ALA A 147 -8.08 -19.43 -2.03
CA ALA A 147 -6.90 -18.56 -1.86
C ALA A 147 -5.60 -19.34 -2.09
N VAL A 148 -5.53 -20.60 -1.65
CA VAL A 148 -4.41 -21.49 -1.93
C VAL A 148 -4.27 -21.74 -3.43
N GLU A 149 -5.37 -22.11 -4.11
CA GLU A 149 -5.41 -22.32 -5.56
C GLU A 149 -5.01 -21.03 -6.31
N GLN A 150 -5.55 -19.89 -5.91
CA GLN A 150 -5.20 -18.60 -6.48
C GLN A 150 -3.70 -18.29 -6.34
N LEU A 151 -3.09 -18.56 -5.18
CA LEU A 151 -1.66 -18.35 -4.99
C LEU A 151 -0.83 -19.33 -5.83
N GLN A 152 -1.28 -20.58 -5.99
CA GLN A 152 -0.63 -21.56 -6.86
C GLN A 152 -0.66 -21.13 -8.33
N GLU A 153 -1.78 -20.59 -8.83
CA GLU A 153 -1.85 -20.02 -10.17
C GLU A 153 -0.87 -18.84 -10.33
N TRP A 154 -0.79 -17.96 -9.34
CA TRP A 154 0.20 -16.87 -9.34
C TRP A 154 1.63 -17.40 -9.32
N GLY A 155 1.88 -18.47 -8.56
CA GLY A 155 3.15 -19.20 -8.56
C GLY A 155 3.51 -19.74 -9.94
N GLN A 156 2.56 -20.36 -10.65
CA GLN A 156 2.76 -20.84 -12.02
C GLN A 156 3.02 -19.69 -12.99
N ARG A 157 2.24 -18.60 -12.92
CA ARG A 157 2.43 -17.41 -13.77
C ARG A 157 3.78 -16.73 -13.55
N ALA A 158 4.24 -16.68 -12.29
CA ALA A 158 5.58 -16.21 -11.97
C ALA A 158 6.66 -17.29 -12.24
N GLY A 159 6.30 -18.56 -12.34
CA GLY A 159 7.20 -19.72 -12.41
C GLY A 159 8.02 -19.92 -11.13
N VAL A 160 7.41 -19.75 -9.96
CA VAL A 160 8.03 -19.93 -8.64
C VAL A 160 7.35 -21.10 -7.92
N ASP A 161 8.09 -21.74 -7.02
CA ASP A 161 7.53 -22.80 -6.18
C ASP A 161 6.51 -22.22 -5.20
N VAL A 162 5.44 -22.97 -4.91
CA VAL A 162 4.46 -22.63 -3.86
C VAL A 162 4.39 -23.76 -2.85
N ILE A 163 4.65 -23.43 -1.59
CA ILE A 163 4.46 -24.33 -0.45
C ILE A 163 3.02 -24.17 0.05
N SER A 164 2.31 -25.27 0.10
CA SER A 164 0.93 -25.33 0.59
C SER A 164 0.70 -26.66 1.30
N GLN A 165 -0.18 -26.66 2.28
CA GLN A 165 -0.71 -27.87 2.91
C GLN A 165 -2.21 -28.03 2.56
N GLY A 166 -2.86 -29.06 3.09
CA GLY A 166 -4.30 -29.27 2.91
C GLY A 166 -5.16 -28.13 3.47
N ALA A 167 -6.40 -28.01 2.98
CA ALA A 167 -7.35 -27.03 3.50
C ALA A 167 -7.56 -27.19 5.02
N GLY A 168 -7.56 -26.07 5.75
CA GLY A 168 -7.66 -26.04 7.21
C GLY A 168 -6.37 -26.37 7.96
N ALA A 169 -5.23 -26.52 7.26
CA ALA A 169 -3.93 -26.68 7.91
C ALA A 169 -3.56 -25.48 8.81
N ASP A 170 -2.66 -25.71 9.75
CA ASP A 170 -2.12 -24.64 10.61
C ASP A 170 -1.27 -23.68 9.77
N SER A 171 -1.67 -22.41 9.69
CA SER A 171 -0.97 -21.37 8.92
C SER A 171 0.49 -21.20 9.36
N ALA A 172 0.76 -21.38 10.65
CA ALA A 172 2.12 -21.36 11.18
C ALA A 172 2.97 -22.54 10.72
N ALA A 173 2.37 -23.72 10.49
CA ALA A 173 3.07 -24.88 9.93
C ALA A 173 3.42 -24.65 8.46
N VAL A 174 2.51 -24.06 7.66
CA VAL A 174 2.83 -23.68 6.27
C VAL A 174 3.95 -22.65 6.23
N ALA A 175 3.93 -21.66 7.11
CA ALA A 175 5.00 -20.67 7.22
C ALA A 175 6.35 -21.31 7.57
N TYR A 176 6.38 -22.24 8.54
CA TYR A 176 7.57 -23.02 8.89
C TYR A 176 8.13 -23.77 7.68
N ASP A 177 7.30 -24.56 7.00
CA ASP A 177 7.71 -25.35 5.84
C ASP A 177 8.23 -24.46 4.71
N THR A 178 7.63 -23.28 4.53
CA THR A 178 8.07 -22.30 3.53
C THR A 178 9.47 -21.78 3.84
N VAL A 179 9.74 -21.41 5.10
CA VAL A 179 11.06 -20.94 5.53
C VAL A 179 12.10 -22.06 5.42
N GLN A 180 11.78 -23.27 5.86
CA GLN A 180 12.65 -24.43 5.74
C GLN A 180 12.97 -24.75 4.27
N ALA A 181 11.96 -24.73 3.38
CA ALA A 181 12.17 -24.94 1.96
C ALA A 181 13.02 -23.82 1.33
N ALA A 182 12.84 -22.57 1.76
CA ALA A 182 13.64 -21.44 1.30
C ALA A 182 15.12 -21.63 1.67
N ILE A 183 15.41 -22.02 2.92
CA ILE A 183 16.77 -22.28 3.40
C ILE A 183 17.37 -23.49 2.66
N ALA A 184 16.68 -24.63 2.65
CA ALA A 184 17.18 -25.87 2.06
C ALA A 184 17.44 -25.75 0.55
N ARG A 185 16.65 -24.94 -0.15
CA ARG A 185 16.79 -24.70 -1.59
C ARG A 185 17.62 -23.45 -1.92
N SER A 186 18.24 -22.82 -0.92
CA SER A 186 19.05 -21.59 -1.09
C SER A 186 18.30 -20.50 -1.88
N ARG A 187 17.03 -20.26 -1.55
CA ARG A 187 16.22 -19.19 -2.15
C ARG A 187 16.64 -17.83 -1.60
N ASP A 188 16.45 -16.79 -2.39
CA ASP A 188 16.74 -15.41 -2.00
C ASP A 188 15.61 -14.78 -1.17
N LEU A 189 14.36 -15.19 -1.45
CA LEU A 189 13.14 -14.60 -0.91
C LEU A 189 12.03 -15.63 -0.71
N ALA A 190 11.41 -15.64 0.46
CA ALA A 190 10.14 -16.31 0.75
C ALA A 190 9.04 -15.27 0.99
N ILE A 191 7.91 -15.40 0.30
CA ILE A 191 6.73 -14.53 0.50
C ILE A 191 5.58 -15.40 1.02
N ILE A 192 5.08 -15.08 2.21
CA ILE A 192 4.04 -15.86 2.90
C ILE A 192 2.73 -15.07 2.85
N ASP A 193 1.70 -15.62 2.21
CA ASP A 193 0.34 -15.05 2.14
C ASP A 193 -0.51 -15.54 3.32
N THR A 194 -1.07 -14.64 4.13
CA THR A 194 -1.84 -14.99 5.33
C THR A 194 -3.34 -14.75 5.17
N ALA A 195 -4.13 -15.34 6.06
CA ALA A 195 -5.54 -15.01 6.21
C ALA A 195 -5.77 -13.53 6.59
N GLY A 196 -6.97 -13.01 6.28
CA GLY A 196 -7.38 -11.62 6.57
C GLY A 196 -8.79 -11.46 7.12
N ARG A 197 -9.31 -12.47 7.81
CA ARG A 197 -10.70 -12.53 8.32
C ARG A 197 -10.92 -11.66 9.56
N LEU A 198 -11.04 -10.35 9.38
CA LEU A 198 -11.10 -9.39 10.48
C LEU A 198 -12.37 -9.47 11.36
N HIS A 199 -13.44 -10.14 10.93
CA HIS A 199 -14.67 -10.33 11.74
C HIS A 199 -14.40 -11.09 13.06
N ASN A 200 -13.28 -11.81 13.15
CA ASN A 200 -12.81 -12.45 14.37
C ASN A 200 -11.40 -11.92 14.75
N LYS A 201 -11.35 -10.64 15.12
CA LYS A 201 -10.11 -9.88 15.35
C LYS A 201 -9.12 -10.60 16.26
N SER A 202 -9.55 -11.04 17.44
CA SER A 202 -8.67 -11.68 18.43
C SER A 202 -7.99 -12.93 17.90
N ASN A 203 -8.75 -13.80 17.24
CA ASN A 203 -8.22 -15.07 16.73
C ASN A 203 -7.25 -14.82 15.56
N LEU A 204 -7.56 -13.88 14.66
CA LEU A 204 -6.68 -13.52 13.55
C LEU A 204 -5.35 -12.95 14.07
N MET A 205 -5.38 -12.05 15.06
CA MET A 205 -4.16 -11.45 15.59
C MET A 205 -3.27 -12.49 16.30
N GLN A 206 -3.87 -13.40 17.08
CA GLN A 206 -3.13 -14.50 17.71
C GLN A 206 -2.49 -15.44 16.68
N GLU A 207 -3.20 -15.73 15.59
CA GLU A 207 -2.69 -16.54 14.49
C GLU A 207 -1.50 -15.87 13.80
N LEU A 208 -1.59 -14.58 13.49
CA LEU A 208 -0.47 -13.81 12.90
C LEU A 208 0.74 -13.77 13.83
N GLN A 209 0.53 -13.54 15.13
CA GLN A 209 1.61 -13.57 16.13
C GLN A 209 2.26 -14.96 16.24
N LYS A 210 1.47 -16.04 16.12
CA LYS A 210 1.98 -17.41 16.07
C LYS A 210 2.84 -17.64 14.83
N VAL A 211 2.40 -17.20 13.65
CA VAL A 211 3.17 -17.26 12.39
C VAL A 211 4.51 -16.55 12.55
N VAL A 212 4.52 -15.31 13.04
CA VAL A 212 5.75 -14.53 13.28
C VAL A 212 6.69 -15.25 14.26
N ARG A 213 6.15 -15.81 15.36
CA ARG A 213 6.95 -16.54 16.35
C ARG A 213 7.61 -17.78 15.75
N VAL A 214 6.91 -18.51 14.87
CA VAL A 214 7.45 -19.69 14.21
C VAL A 214 8.52 -19.30 13.19
N ILE A 215 8.29 -18.27 12.39
CA ILE A 215 9.30 -17.71 11.47
C ILE A 215 10.58 -17.33 12.24
N ARG A 216 10.44 -16.65 13.39
CA ARG A 216 11.58 -16.20 14.23
C ARG A 216 12.41 -17.33 14.83
N ARG A 217 11.86 -18.52 15.01
CA ARG A 217 12.63 -19.67 15.51
C ARG A 217 13.65 -20.14 14.50
N GLU A 218 13.29 -20.09 13.22
CA GLU A 218 14.15 -20.51 12.11
C GLU A 218 15.06 -19.38 11.62
N ARG A 219 14.57 -18.14 11.70
CA ARG A 219 15.26 -16.94 11.23
C ARG A 219 15.02 -15.78 12.24
N PRO A 220 15.91 -15.56 13.22
CA PRO A 220 15.66 -14.67 14.37
C PRO A 220 15.28 -13.21 14.06
N ASP A 221 15.77 -12.68 12.95
CA ASP A 221 15.53 -11.33 12.43
C ASP A 221 14.29 -11.23 11.52
N ALA A 222 13.63 -12.34 11.21
CA ALA A 222 12.46 -12.39 10.34
C ALA A 222 11.12 -12.15 11.09
N PRO A 223 10.02 -11.83 10.38
CA PRO A 223 9.99 -11.41 8.97
C PRO A 223 10.70 -10.06 8.79
N HIS A 224 11.53 -9.95 7.76
CA HIS A 224 12.28 -8.72 7.44
C HIS A 224 11.38 -7.67 6.81
N GLN A 225 10.31 -8.11 6.13
CA GLN A 225 9.24 -7.23 5.67
C GLN A 225 7.88 -7.79 6.08
N VAL A 226 7.02 -6.92 6.59
CA VAL A 226 5.61 -7.18 6.83
C VAL A 226 4.82 -6.18 6.02
N TRP A 227 4.23 -6.65 4.92
CA TRP A 227 3.50 -5.86 3.96
C TRP A 227 2.03 -5.82 4.31
N LEU A 228 1.54 -4.67 4.77
CA LEU A 228 0.12 -4.45 4.97
C LEU A 228 -0.53 -4.00 3.66
N VAL A 229 -1.44 -4.82 3.14
CA VAL A 229 -2.15 -4.54 1.89
C VAL A 229 -3.50 -3.89 2.18
N ILE A 230 -3.67 -2.65 1.72
CA ILE A 230 -4.85 -1.81 1.93
C ILE A 230 -5.53 -1.56 0.58
N ASP A 231 -6.86 -1.62 0.57
CA ASP A 231 -7.68 -1.34 -0.61
C ASP A 231 -8.05 0.15 -0.66
N ALA A 232 -7.60 0.87 -1.69
CA ALA A 232 -7.88 2.30 -1.83
C ALA A 232 -9.36 2.62 -2.00
N THR A 233 -10.20 1.66 -2.42
CA THR A 233 -11.64 1.86 -2.58
C THR A 233 -12.38 1.90 -1.24
N THR A 234 -11.77 1.40 -0.17
CA THR A 234 -12.41 1.31 1.16
C THR A 234 -12.31 2.60 1.97
N GLY A 235 -11.49 3.57 1.53
CA GLY A 235 -11.31 4.86 2.18
C GLY A 235 -10.97 4.71 3.67
N GLN A 236 -11.58 5.56 4.49
CA GLN A 236 -11.39 5.60 5.95
C GLN A 236 -11.73 4.28 6.66
N ASN A 237 -12.64 3.47 6.11
CA ASN A 237 -12.93 2.15 6.69
C ASN A 237 -11.73 1.21 6.57
N GLY A 238 -11.00 1.26 5.47
CA GLY A 238 -9.76 0.49 5.28
C GLY A 238 -8.68 0.91 6.28
N LEU A 239 -8.60 2.21 6.57
CA LEU A 239 -7.64 2.78 7.52
C LEU A 239 -7.89 2.29 8.96
N ALA A 240 -9.14 2.35 9.42
CA ALA A 240 -9.53 1.83 10.73
C ALA A 240 -9.24 0.32 10.87
N GLN A 241 -9.40 -0.44 9.78
CA GLN A 241 -9.07 -1.86 9.75
C GLN A 241 -7.56 -2.12 9.77
N ALA A 242 -6.79 -1.28 9.08
CA ALA A 242 -5.33 -1.35 9.02
C ALA A 242 -4.70 -1.16 10.41
N GLN A 243 -5.21 -0.24 11.22
CA GLN A 243 -4.72 0.04 12.58
C GLN A 243 -4.61 -1.23 13.45
N VAL A 244 -5.58 -2.13 13.35
CA VAL A 244 -5.61 -3.39 14.11
C VAL A 244 -4.40 -4.29 13.79
N PHE A 245 -3.90 -4.26 12.56
CA PHE A 245 -2.72 -5.05 12.18
C PHE A 245 -1.43 -4.46 12.75
N LEU A 246 -1.32 -3.14 12.88
CA LEU A 246 -0.15 -2.47 13.45
C LEU A 246 0.02 -2.83 14.94
N GLU A 247 -1.07 -3.09 15.65
CA GLU A 247 -1.04 -3.52 17.05
C GLU A 247 -0.53 -4.96 17.22
N ALA A 248 -0.74 -5.82 16.23
CA ALA A 248 -0.45 -7.25 16.35
C ALA A 248 0.89 -7.67 15.73
N VAL A 249 1.29 -7.03 14.64
CA VAL A 249 2.54 -7.31 13.93
C VAL A 249 3.25 -6.02 13.57
N GLN A 250 4.58 -6.06 13.57
CA GLN A 250 5.40 -4.91 13.20
C GLN A 250 5.37 -4.72 11.69
N VAL A 251 4.41 -3.95 11.20
CA VAL A 251 4.27 -3.59 9.78
C VAL A 251 5.46 -2.73 9.36
N THR A 252 6.16 -3.12 8.29
CA THR A 252 7.35 -2.41 7.78
C THR A 252 7.05 -1.56 6.56
N GLY A 253 5.95 -1.86 5.86
CA GLY A 253 5.52 -1.08 4.71
C GLY A 253 4.10 -1.40 4.27
N ILE A 254 3.52 -0.44 3.55
CA ILE A 254 2.16 -0.53 3.01
C ILE A 254 2.19 -0.73 1.50
N VAL A 255 1.28 -1.58 1.03
CA VAL A 255 0.91 -1.69 -0.39
C VAL A 255 -0.53 -1.22 -0.55
N LEU A 256 -0.75 -0.15 -1.32
CA LEU A 256 -2.08 0.39 -1.59
C LEU A 256 -2.59 -0.10 -2.94
N THR A 257 -3.68 -0.86 -2.97
CA THR A 257 -4.20 -1.51 -4.19
C THR A 257 -5.48 -0.84 -4.70
N LYS A 258 -5.90 -1.23 -5.91
CA LYS A 258 -7.17 -0.80 -6.55
C LYS A 258 -7.33 0.71 -6.71
N LEU A 259 -6.22 1.41 -6.92
CA LEU A 259 -6.25 2.85 -7.17
C LEU A 259 -7.00 3.20 -8.48
N ASP A 260 -6.99 2.28 -9.44
CA ASP A 260 -7.75 2.34 -10.69
C ASP A 260 -9.27 2.23 -10.50
N GLY A 261 -9.71 1.69 -9.36
CA GLY A 261 -11.12 1.49 -9.04
C GLY A 261 -11.81 2.70 -8.41
N THR A 262 -11.07 3.72 -7.96
CA THR A 262 -11.58 4.72 -7.01
C THR A 262 -11.45 6.18 -7.48
N ALA A 263 -12.43 7.00 -7.09
CA ALA A 263 -12.36 8.46 -7.16
C ALA A 263 -11.84 9.10 -5.86
N LYS A 264 -11.49 8.28 -4.87
CA LYS A 264 -11.11 8.65 -3.50
C LYS A 264 -9.62 8.42 -3.25
N GLY A 265 -8.76 8.99 -4.09
CA GLY A 265 -7.31 8.86 -3.93
C GLY A 265 -6.70 9.74 -2.83
N GLY A 266 -7.50 10.43 -2.01
CA GLY A 266 -6.99 11.11 -0.81
C GLY A 266 -6.49 10.16 0.27
N ILE A 267 -6.87 8.88 0.20
CA ILE A 267 -6.63 7.91 1.27
C ILE A 267 -5.14 7.67 1.57
N ALA A 268 -4.24 7.78 0.59
CA ALA A 268 -2.80 7.60 0.85
C ALA A 268 -2.22 8.65 1.79
N LEU A 269 -2.74 9.89 1.73
CA LEU A 269 -2.33 10.98 2.62
C LEU A 269 -2.76 10.66 4.06
N SER A 270 -4.00 10.17 4.22
CA SER A 270 -4.54 9.77 5.52
C SER A 270 -3.79 8.56 6.09
N ILE A 271 -3.51 7.55 5.25
CA ILE A 271 -2.69 6.40 5.61
C ILE A 271 -1.34 6.85 6.16
N LYS A 272 -0.65 7.77 5.47
CA LYS A 272 0.66 8.23 5.90
C LYS A 272 0.58 8.98 7.23
N ARG A 273 -0.41 9.87 7.38
CA ARG A 273 -0.57 10.70 8.57
C ARG A 273 -0.96 9.88 9.81
N GLU A 274 -1.87 8.93 9.65
CA GLU A 274 -2.48 8.20 10.78
C GLU A 274 -1.72 6.92 11.14
N LEU A 275 -1.23 6.16 10.16
CA LEU A 275 -0.53 4.89 10.44
C LEU A 275 0.97 5.08 10.69
N GLY A 276 1.57 6.16 10.19
CA GLY A 276 3.01 6.42 10.32
C GLY A 276 3.93 5.44 9.56
N VAL A 277 3.38 4.41 8.91
CA VAL A 277 4.12 3.41 8.14
C VAL A 277 4.31 3.88 6.68
N PRO A 278 5.49 3.69 6.07
CA PRO A 278 5.73 4.12 4.70
C PRO A 278 4.91 3.30 3.68
N ILE A 279 4.23 4.01 2.78
CA ILE A 279 3.69 3.41 1.55
C ILE A 279 4.87 3.16 0.62
N ARG A 280 5.09 1.89 0.26
CA ARG A 280 6.23 1.48 -0.58
C ARG A 280 5.81 1.08 -1.98
N PHE A 281 4.59 0.59 -2.13
CA PHE A 281 4.06 0.16 -3.41
C PHE A 281 2.60 0.55 -3.60
N ILE A 282 2.23 0.71 -4.87
CA ILE A 282 0.87 0.97 -5.33
C ILE A 282 0.46 0.00 -6.43
N GLY A 283 -0.79 -0.46 -6.37
CA GLY A 283 -1.44 -1.29 -7.36
C GLY A 283 -2.46 -0.47 -8.16
N VAL A 284 -2.25 -0.34 -9.47
CA VAL A 284 -3.05 0.48 -10.40
C VAL A 284 -3.76 -0.35 -11.47
N GLY A 285 -4.00 -1.64 -11.21
CA GLY A 285 -4.66 -2.55 -12.14
C GLY A 285 -4.45 -4.02 -11.78
N GLU A 286 -4.93 -4.91 -12.64
CA GLU A 286 -4.93 -6.37 -12.41
C GLU A 286 -3.74 -7.10 -13.03
N LYS A 287 -3.03 -6.50 -13.99
CA LYS A 287 -1.91 -7.17 -14.66
C LYS A 287 -0.73 -7.33 -13.70
N VAL A 288 0.13 -8.29 -14.01
CA VAL A 288 1.33 -8.61 -13.21
C VAL A 288 2.30 -7.44 -13.09
N GLU A 289 2.27 -6.52 -14.05
CA GLU A 289 3.12 -5.32 -14.09
C GLU A 289 2.48 -4.10 -13.43
N ASP A 290 1.24 -4.19 -12.95
CA ASP A 290 0.50 -3.04 -12.40
C ASP A 290 0.78 -2.82 -10.90
N LEU A 291 1.81 -3.46 -10.35
CA LEU A 291 2.36 -3.18 -9.02
C LEU A 291 3.65 -2.39 -9.18
N MET A 292 3.73 -1.23 -8.54
CA MET A 292 4.78 -0.25 -8.82
C MET A 292 5.29 0.37 -7.52
N PRO A 293 6.59 0.72 -7.43
CA PRO A 293 7.09 1.50 -6.30
C PRO A 293 6.29 2.80 -6.14
N PHE A 294 6.03 3.17 -4.90
CA PHE A 294 5.36 4.43 -4.58
C PHE A 294 6.34 5.60 -4.78
N ASP A 295 5.90 6.60 -5.54
CA ASP A 295 6.60 7.86 -5.73
C ASP A 295 5.64 8.99 -5.36
N ALA A 296 5.96 9.73 -4.29
CA ALA A 296 5.08 10.74 -3.72
C ALA A 296 4.79 11.86 -4.73
N GLU A 297 5.82 12.32 -5.44
CA GLU A 297 5.74 13.38 -6.45
C GLU A 297 4.77 12.99 -7.58
N SER A 298 4.99 11.82 -8.19
CA SER A 298 4.11 11.28 -9.23
C SER A 298 2.70 11.06 -8.69
N TYR A 299 2.56 10.52 -7.48
CA TYR A 299 1.24 10.24 -6.91
C TYR A 299 0.41 11.52 -6.71
N VAL A 300 0.98 12.54 -6.04
CA VAL A 300 0.29 13.80 -5.80
C VAL A 300 0.01 14.52 -7.12
N ARG A 301 0.96 14.52 -8.06
CA ARG A 301 0.76 15.10 -9.38
C ARG A 301 -0.37 14.42 -10.15
N ALA A 302 -0.50 13.09 -10.05
CA ALA A 302 -1.59 12.34 -10.68
C ALA A 302 -2.96 12.69 -10.07
N ILE A 303 -3.03 12.94 -8.76
CA ILE A 303 -4.26 13.35 -8.05
C ILE A 303 -4.67 14.78 -8.41
N LEU A 304 -3.73 15.72 -8.45
CA LEU A 304 -4.03 17.13 -8.75
C LEU A 304 -4.21 17.37 -10.26
N GLY A 305 -3.64 16.49 -11.09
CA GLY A 305 -3.87 16.45 -12.52
C GLY A 305 -2.98 17.37 -13.32
N ASP A 306 -1.70 17.44 -12.97
CA ASP A 306 -0.67 18.22 -13.66
C ASP A 306 0.21 17.40 -14.64
#